data_AF-A0A6V7JDI7-F1
#
_entry.id   AF-A0A6V7JDI7-F1
#
_cell.length_a   1.000
_cell.length_b   1.000
_cell.length_c   1.000
_cell.angle_alpha   90.00
_cell.angle_beta   90.00
_cell.angle_gamma   90.00
#
_symmetry.space_group_name_H-M   'P 1'
#
loop_
_entity.id
_entity.type
_entity.pdbx_description
1 polymer ?
#
loop_
_entity_poly.entity_id
_entity_poly.type
_entity_poly.pdbx_seq_one_letter_code
_entity_poly.pdbx_strand_id
1 'polypeptide(L)'
;NMFPDNLFQAAFQQAHTVYVPKKPQSQNETAIDGLINKGAKIPGGGEEELIRSIQYRSGTNTLGIVFFCLVFGTFLGTLGEKKGQIVIEFFKAVFEVIMRMVSMVM
;
A
#
# COMPACT_ATOMS: atom_id res chain seq x y z
N ASN A 1 4.08 -6.53 -1.84
CA ASN A 1 4.39 -6.06 -0.48
C ASN A 1 5.89 -5.87 -0.21
N MET A 2 6.81 -6.59 -0.86
CA MET A 2 8.27 -6.35 -0.68
C MET A 2 8.71 -4.93 -1.08
N PHE A 3 8.09 -4.34 -2.10
CA PHE A 3 8.25 -2.94 -2.46
C PHE A 3 6.96 -2.20 -2.10
N PRO A 4 6.92 -1.44 -1.01
CA PRO A 4 5.77 -0.60 -0.69
C PRO A 4 5.78 0.68 -1.54
N ASP A 5 4.60 1.15 -1.97
CA ASP A 5 4.47 2.42 -2.70
C ASP A 5 4.81 3.62 -1.81
N ASN A 6 4.57 3.48 -0.50
CA ASN A 6 4.86 4.49 0.51
C ASN A 6 5.30 3.85 1.83
N LEU A 7 6.45 4.26 2.35
CA LEU A 7 7.03 3.70 3.58
C LEU A 7 6.23 4.09 4.84
N PHE A 8 5.68 5.30 4.90
CA PHE A 8 4.81 5.73 6.00
C PHE A 8 3.51 4.95 6.02
N GLN A 9 2.90 4.73 4.86
CA GLN A 9 1.71 3.89 4.75
C GLN A 9 2.01 2.45 5.15
N ALA A 10 3.17 1.91 4.74
CA ALA A 10 3.62 0.57 5.08
C ALA A 10 3.76 0.32 6.60
N ALA A 11 3.97 1.36 7.41
CA ALA A 11 4.03 1.23 8.87
C ALA A 11 2.69 0.79 9.49
N PHE A 12 1.57 1.14 8.84
CA PHE A 12 0.22 0.92 9.39
C PHE A 12 -0.69 0.09 8.47
N GLN A 13 -0.35 -0.05 7.19
CA GLN A 13 -1.18 -0.71 6.19
C GLN A 13 -0.38 -1.61 5.27
N GLN A 14 -1.06 -2.61 4.71
CA GLN A 14 -0.51 -3.54 3.73
C GLN A 14 -1.45 -3.68 2.53
N ALA A 15 -0.86 -3.73 1.33
CA ALA A 15 -1.62 -3.94 0.11
C ALA A 15 -2.08 -5.40 0.00
N HIS A 16 -3.30 -5.58 -0.48
CA HIS A 16 -3.87 -6.87 -0.86
C HIS A 16 -4.76 -6.67 -2.07
N THR A 17 -4.97 -7.72 -2.86
CA THR A 17 -5.82 -7.62 -4.03
C THR A 17 -7.14 -8.32 -3.79
N VAL A 18 -8.23 -7.61 -4.08
CA VAL A 18 -9.60 -8.12 -4.02
C VAL A 18 -10.21 -8.08 -5.40
N TYR A 19 -11.11 -9.01 -5.67
CA TYR A 19 -11.92 -9.00 -6.88
C TYR A 19 -13.20 -8.23 -6.60
N VAL A 20 -13.46 -7.18 -7.36
CA VAL A 20 -14.67 -6.35 -7.22
C VAL A 20 -15.46 -6.38 -8.52
N PRO A 21 -16.80 -6.35 -8.48
CA PRO A 21 -17.62 -6.29 -9.68
C PRO A 21 -17.31 -5.02 -10.46
N LYS A 22 -17.14 -5.15 -11.77
CA LYS A 22 -16.98 -4.00 -12.67
C LYS A 22 -18.26 -3.17 -12.63
N LYS A 23 -18.19 -1.98 -12.01
CA LYS A 23 -19.33 -1.05 -12.05
C LYS A 23 -19.64 -0.75 -13.53
N PRO A 24 -20.90 -0.87 -13.97
CA PRO A 24 -21.27 -0.42 -15.31
C PRO A 24 -20.93 1.07 -15.41
N GLN A 25 -20.11 1.44 -16.39
CA GLN A 25 -19.89 2.84 -16.71
C GLN A 25 -21.24 3.44 -17.08
N SER A 26 -21.84 4.22 -16.17
CA SER A 26 -22.89 5.14 -16.55
C SER A 26 -22.23 6.16 -17.47
N GLN A 27 -22.45 6.03 -18.77
CA GLN A 27 -22.17 7.12 -19.70
C GLN A 27 -22.96 8.32 -19.20
N ASN A 28 -22.26 9.44 -19.05
CA ASN A 28 -22.80 10.67 -18.49
C ASN A 28 -24.07 11.08 -19.25
N GLU A 29 -25.08 11.47 -18.46
CA GLU A 29 -26.25 12.19 -18.92
C GLU A 29 -25.81 13.44 -19.69
N THR A 30 -26.06 13.48 -20.99
CA THR A 30 -26.54 14.72 -21.61
C THR A 30 -27.41 14.38 -22.80
N ALA A 31 -28.60 14.98 -22.77
CA ALA A 31 -29.45 15.31 -23.91
C ALA A 31 -30.61 14.33 -24.26
N ILE A 32 -31.81 14.84 -23.91
CA ILE A 32 -33.08 14.86 -24.67
C ILE A 32 -34.08 13.74 -24.41
N ASP A 33 -35.09 14.12 -23.61
CA ASP A 33 -36.53 13.98 -23.88
C ASP A 33 -36.95 12.90 -24.88
N GLY A 34 -37.66 11.88 -24.41
CA GLY A 34 -38.12 10.79 -25.29
C GLY A 34 -38.66 9.57 -24.56
N LEU A 35 -39.87 9.73 -24.05
CA LEU A 35 -40.92 8.70 -23.85
C LEU A 35 -40.68 7.30 -24.48
N ILE A 36 -41.10 6.27 -23.72
CA ILE A 36 -41.45 4.89 -24.12
C ILE A 36 -40.28 3.89 -24.25
N ASN A 37 -40.02 3.14 -23.16
CA ASN A 37 -40.07 1.67 -23.10
C ASN A 37 -39.49 1.19 -21.76
N LYS A 38 -40.32 1.12 -20.70
CA LYS A 38 -40.05 0.23 -19.56
C LYS A 38 -40.36 -1.21 -19.98
N GLY A 39 -39.61 -1.72 -20.95
CA GLY A 39 -39.47 -3.15 -21.20
C GLY A 39 -38.54 -3.71 -20.15
N ALA A 40 -39.04 -4.68 -19.39
CA ALA A 40 -38.34 -5.35 -18.31
C ALA A 40 -36.94 -5.81 -18.76
N LYS A 41 -35.88 -5.17 -18.24
CA LYS A 41 -34.58 -5.82 -18.14
C LYS A 41 -34.67 -6.82 -17.00
N ILE A 42 -35.04 -8.04 -17.36
CA ILE A 42 -34.78 -9.25 -16.59
C ILE A 42 -33.29 -9.21 -16.24
N PRO A 43 -32.87 -9.19 -14.97
CA PRO A 43 -31.46 -9.37 -14.61
C PRO A 43 -31.14 -10.86 -14.78
N GLY A 44 -31.08 -11.30 -16.03
CA GLY A 44 -30.70 -12.64 -16.42
C GLY A 44 -29.18 -12.74 -16.47
N GLY A 45 -28.61 -13.50 -15.53
CA GLY A 45 -27.53 -14.45 -15.77
C GLY A 45 -26.26 -13.98 -16.49
N GLY A 46 -25.87 -12.71 -16.39
CA GLY A 46 -24.56 -12.25 -16.83
C GLY A 46 -23.56 -12.50 -15.72
N GLU A 47 -22.53 -13.32 -15.98
CA GLU A 47 -21.38 -13.44 -15.08
C GLU A 47 -20.84 -12.04 -14.78
N GLU A 48 -20.93 -11.60 -13.52
CA GLU A 48 -20.41 -10.30 -13.12
C GLU A 48 -18.89 -10.30 -13.39
N GLU A 49 -18.44 -9.55 -14.39
CA GLU A 49 -17.03 -9.45 -14.74
C GLU A 49 -16.26 -8.88 -13.53
N LEU A 50 -15.49 -9.73 -12.87
CA LEU A 50 -14.71 -9.38 -11.69
C LEU A 50 -13.38 -8.74 -12.11
N ILE A 51 -13.12 -7.52 -11.65
CA ILE A 51 -11.83 -6.85 -11.85
C ILE A 51 -10.97 -6.96 -10.59
N ARG A 52 -9.67 -7.20 -10.80
CA ARG A 52 -8.69 -7.19 -9.71
C ARG A 52 -8.43 -5.74 -9.29
N SER A 53 -8.73 -5.40 -8.03
CA SER A 53 -8.47 -4.10 -7.44
C SER A 53 -7.50 -4.23 -6.27
N ILE A 54 -6.54 -3.29 -6.16
CA ILE A 54 -5.64 -3.21 -5.01
C ILE A 54 -6.33 -2.42 -3.91
N GLN A 55 -6.40 -2.99 -2.72
CA GLN A 55 -6.90 -2.32 -1.52
C GLN A 55 -5.86 -2.39 -0.39
N TYR A 56 -5.93 -1.45 0.53
CA TYR A 56 -5.07 -1.40 1.71
C TYR A 56 -5.87 -1.85 2.93
N ARG A 57 -5.35 -2.82 3.66
CA ARG A 57 -5.90 -3.25 4.96
C ARG A 57 -4.99 -2.79 6.08
N SER A 58 -5.57 -2.60 7.27
CA SER A 58 -4.81 -2.30 8.48
C SER A 58 -3.81 -3.43 8.80
N GLY A 59 -2.64 -3.05 9.30
CA GLY A 59 -1.55 -3.94 9.65
C GLY A 59 -0.24 -3.54 8.96
N THR A 60 0.87 -3.72 9.67
CA THR A 60 2.19 -3.32 9.20
C THR A 60 2.71 -4.24 8.10
N ASN A 61 3.22 -3.65 7.03
CA ASN A 61 3.96 -4.35 6.00
C ASN A 61 5.43 -4.51 6.40
N THR A 62 5.70 -5.41 7.35
CA THR A 62 7.06 -5.66 7.88
C THR A 62 8.03 -6.12 6.80
N LEU A 63 7.57 -6.95 5.86
CA LEU A 63 8.42 -7.44 4.75
C LEU A 63 8.99 -6.29 3.92
N GLY A 64 8.14 -5.31 3.56
CA GLY A 64 8.56 -4.16 2.78
C GLY A 64 9.50 -3.23 3.54
N ILE A 65 9.24 -3.00 4.83
CA ILE A 65 10.09 -2.17 5.69
C ILE A 65 11.48 -2.80 5.85
N VAL A 66 11.55 -4.11 6.15
CA VAL A 66 12.83 -4.82 6.31
C VAL A 66 13.63 -4.77 5.01
N PHE A 67 12.99 -5.06 3.87
CA PHE A 67 13.66 -5.02 2.57
C PHE A 67 14.21 -3.62 2.25
N PHE A 68 13.42 -2.57 2.48
CA PHE A 68 13.87 -1.18 2.34
C PHE A 68 15.09 -0.88 3.21
N CYS A 69 15.06 -1.24 4.49
CA CYS A 69 16.17 -0.98 5.42
C CYS A 69 17.46 -1.71 5.00
N LEU A 70 17.37 -2.95 4.49
CA LEU A 70 18.52 -3.69 4.00
C LEU A 70 19.17 -2.97 2.81
N VAL A 71 18.38 -2.64 1.80
CA VAL A 71 18.87 -1.95 0.60
C VAL A 71 19.44 -0.57 0.97
N PHE A 72 18.71 0.20 1.77
CA PHE A 72 19.15 1.51 2.25
C PHE A 72 20.46 1.43 3.03
N GLY A 73 20.59 0.45 3.94
CA GLY A 73 21.81 0.19 4.69
C GLY A 73 23.00 -0.18 3.80
N THR A 74 22.77 -1.02 2.78
CA THR A 74 23.80 -1.35 1.79
C THR A 74 24.28 -0.11 1.04
N PHE A 75 23.37 0.75 0.59
CA PHE A 75 23.75 2.02 -0.08
C PHE A 75 24.42 3.01 0.87
N LEU A 76 24.00 3.11 2.13
CA LEU A 76 24.69 3.93 3.11
C LEU A 76 26.14 3.49 3.33
N GLY A 77 26.41 2.19 3.29
CA GLY A 77 27.77 1.65 3.37
C GLY A 77 28.65 1.97 2.16
N THR A 78 28.05 2.26 0.99
CA THR A 78 28.79 2.68 -0.21
C THR A 78 28.95 4.19 -0.33
N LEU A 79 28.17 4.99 0.43
CA LEU A 79 28.36 6.43 0.54
C LEU A 79 29.60 6.73 1.40
N GLY A 80 30.63 7.31 0.78
CA GLY A 80 31.97 7.52 1.36
C GLY A 80 32.02 8.07 2.79
N GLU A 81 33.18 7.85 3.43
CA GLU A 81 33.42 7.91 4.89
C GLU A 81 32.67 9.00 5.67
N LYS A 82 32.62 10.24 5.19
CA LYS A 82 32.05 11.34 5.99
C LYS A 82 30.52 11.41 5.99
N LYS A 83 29.85 11.01 4.91
CA LYS A 83 28.39 11.20 4.77
C LYS A 83 27.61 9.99 5.27
N GLY A 84 28.04 8.78 4.90
CA GLY A 84 27.40 7.54 5.37
C GLY A 84 27.52 7.37 6.88
N GLN A 85 28.71 7.67 7.43
CA GLN A 85 29.01 7.49 8.85
C GLN A 85 28.07 8.29 9.78
N ILE A 86 27.74 9.54 9.44
CA ILE A 86 26.83 10.37 10.26
C ILE A 86 25.45 9.71 10.38
N VAL A 87 24.93 9.17 9.28
CA VAL A 87 23.61 8.51 9.26
C VAL A 87 23.67 7.19 10.02
N ILE A 88 24.76 6.43 9.88
CA ILE A 88 24.97 5.18 10.62
C ILE A 88 25.03 5.45 12.12
N GLU A 89 25.76 6.47 12.56
CA GLU A 89 25.86 6.87 13.97
C GLU A 89 24.51 7.32 14.53
N PHE A 90 23.72 8.06 13.75
CA PHE A 90 22.35 8.41 14.11
C PHE A 90 21.50 7.17 14.37
N PHE A 91 21.47 6.19 13.45
CA PHE A 91 20.68 4.97 13.63
C PHE A 91 21.20 4.09 14.78
N LYS A 92 22.51 4.08 15.06
CA LYS A 92 23.07 3.39 16.24
C LYS A 92 22.56 4.00 17.54
N ALA A 93 22.54 5.33 17.66
CA ALA A 93 22.00 6.02 18.83
C ALA A 93 20.51 5.71 19.01
N VAL A 94 19.71 5.75 17.94
CA VAL A 94 18.29 5.37 17.98
C VAL A 94 18.12 3.92 18.44
N PHE A 95 18.91 2.98 17.91
CA PHE A 95 18.85 1.58 18.32
C PHE A 95 19.16 1.40 19.81
N GLU A 96 20.18 2.09 20.34
CA GLU A 96 20.51 2.03 21.77
C GLU A 96 19.35 2.52 22.64
N VAL A 97 18.71 3.64 22.25
CA VAL A 97 17.52 4.15 22.94
C VAL A 97 16.39 3.12 22.93
N ILE A 98 16.11 2.50 21.77
CA ILE A 98 15.08 1.46 21.65
C ILE A 98 15.40 0.26 22.54
N MET A 99 16.66 -0.20 22.59
CA MET A 99 17.05 -1.32 23.45
C MET A 99 16.84 -0.99 24.93
N ARG A 100 17.20 0.23 25.36
CA ARG A 100 16.92 0.69 26.74
C ARG A 100 15.42 0.72 27.04
N MET A 101 14.60 1.17 26.08
CA MET A 101 13.14 1.16 26.24
C MET A 101 12.60 -0.26 26.38
N VAL A 102 13.05 -1.21 25.55
CA VAL A 102 12.63 -2.62 25.62
C VAL A 102 13.01 -3.24 26.97
N SER A 103 14.23 -2.97 27.46
CA SER A 103 14.69 -3.46 28.77
C SER A 103 13.95 -2.86 29.97
N MET A 104 13.26 -1.72 29.82
CA MET A 104 12.40 -1.19 30.88
C MET A 104 11.03 -1.87 30.90
N VAL A 105 10.59 -2.41 29.77
CA VAL A 105 9.27 -3.04 29.61
C VAL A 105 9.31 -4.53 29.94
N MET A 106 10.41 -5.21 29.63
CA MET A 106 10.67 -6.62 29.98
C MET A 106 11.22 -6.75 31.40
#